data_AF-A0A1A2BD38-F1
#
_entry.id   AF-A0A1A2BD38-F1
#
_cell.length_a   1.000
_cell.length_b   1.000
_cell.length_c   1.000
_cell.angle_alpha   90.00
_cell.angle_beta   90.00
_cell.angle_gamma   90.00
#
_symmetry.space_group_name_H-M   'P 1'
#
loop_
_entity.id
_entity.type
_entity.pdbx_description
1 polymer ?
#
loop_
_entity_poly.entity_id
_entity_poly.type
_entity_poly.pdbx_seq_one_letter_code
_entity_poly.pdbx_strand_id
1 'polypeptide(L)'
;MPSEQAPPPPQSAPGWYPDPAGVGHGLQRYFDGTTWTSEYAFTTEAPHTFAKETPNKGTSGKAAVALAALCALVLLVFIGKTWVFDPKKDSLSSPSSSPAMEGPAVPPQDAPSTPAGPKRPDGVTFTLAPGPNGGVVDARFAIRDNYTERMIKDGARSDTIDILKYAKATYPDASAVNVQGTFPMTDPYGNTSTQVAIDLTYSRETLDKINFDGVTKKSIWEIRDSGTVLPAFEP
;
A
#
# COMPACT_ATOMS: atom_id res chain seq x y z
N MET A 1 -35.77 -41.48 -6.45
CA MET A 1 -34.81 -40.83 -5.52
C MET A 1 -34.59 -39.41 -6.04
N PRO A 2 -35.09 -38.36 -5.38
CA PRO A 2 -34.75 -36.99 -5.77
C PRO A 2 -33.25 -36.77 -5.51
N SER A 3 -32.56 -36.22 -6.50
CA SER A 3 -31.14 -35.89 -6.44
C SER A 3 -30.89 -34.87 -5.33
N GLU A 4 -30.05 -35.23 -4.38
CA GLU A 4 -29.57 -34.34 -3.34
C GLU A 4 -28.66 -33.30 -4.00
N GLN A 5 -29.22 -32.13 -4.28
CA GLN A 5 -28.47 -31.01 -4.84
C GLN A 5 -27.54 -30.50 -3.75
N ALA A 6 -26.23 -30.74 -3.92
CA ALA A 6 -25.21 -30.19 -3.05
C ALA A 6 -25.42 -28.65 -2.94
N PRO A 7 -25.32 -28.07 -1.73
CA PRO A 7 -25.50 -26.64 -1.57
C PRO A 7 -24.46 -25.90 -2.43
N PRO A 8 -24.83 -24.78 -3.05
CA PRO A 8 -23.87 -23.97 -3.79
C PRO A 8 -22.71 -23.58 -2.83
N PRO A 9 -21.47 -23.44 -3.35
CA PRO A 9 -20.36 -23.00 -2.53
C PRO A 9 -20.72 -21.67 -1.85
N PRO A 10 -20.30 -21.43 -0.60
CA PRO A 10 -20.61 -20.17 0.08
C PRO A 10 -20.04 -19.03 -0.75
N GLN A 11 -20.92 -18.21 -1.34
CA GLN A 11 -20.51 -16.91 -1.88
C GLN A 11 -19.98 -16.12 -0.69
N SER A 12 -18.68 -15.83 -0.69
CA SER A 12 -18.06 -15.00 0.33
C SER A 12 -18.84 -13.68 0.40
N ALA A 13 -19.46 -13.39 1.54
CA ALA A 13 -20.19 -12.15 1.73
C ALA A 13 -19.22 -10.96 1.57
N PRO A 14 -19.69 -9.77 1.16
CA PRO A 14 -18.83 -8.60 1.11
C PRO A 14 -18.17 -8.34 2.47
N GLY A 15 -16.85 -8.13 2.49
CA GLY A 15 -16.11 -8.04 3.75
C GLY A 15 -14.60 -7.99 3.58
N TRP A 16 -13.91 -7.80 4.70
CA TRP A 16 -12.45 -7.85 4.76
C TRP A 16 -11.98 -9.29 4.91
N TYR A 17 -11.08 -9.73 4.02
CA TYR A 17 -10.52 -11.08 4.02
C TYR A 17 -9.00 -11.01 3.90
N PRO A 18 -8.25 -12.01 4.41
CA PRO A 18 -6.81 -12.07 4.20
C PRO A 18 -6.45 -11.97 2.71
N ASP A 19 -5.48 -11.12 2.37
CA ASP A 19 -5.12 -10.89 0.96
C ASP A 19 -4.59 -12.20 0.33
N PRO A 20 -5.25 -12.74 -0.71
CA PRO A 20 -4.86 -14.01 -1.34
C PRO A 20 -3.49 -13.96 -2.01
N ALA A 21 -2.93 -12.76 -2.24
CA ALA A 21 -1.57 -12.61 -2.76
C ALA A 21 -0.48 -12.93 -1.71
N GLY A 22 -0.83 -13.16 -0.44
CA GLY A 22 0.09 -13.63 0.59
C GLY A 22 1.16 -12.60 1.02
N VAL A 23 1.02 -11.35 0.59
CA VAL A 23 1.96 -10.25 0.86
C VAL A 23 1.51 -9.47 2.09
N GLY A 24 1.64 -10.08 3.27
CA GLY A 24 1.69 -9.33 4.52
C GLY A 24 1.04 -10.03 5.71
N HIS A 25 1.80 -10.07 6.81
CA HIS A 25 1.35 -10.53 8.11
C HIS A 25 0.14 -9.70 8.60
N GLY A 26 -1.07 -10.20 8.35
CA GLY A 26 -2.32 -9.57 8.81
C GLY A 26 -2.92 -8.53 7.85
N LEU A 27 -2.45 -8.43 6.60
CA LEU A 27 -3.06 -7.56 5.59
C LEU A 27 -4.35 -8.22 5.06
N GLN A 28 -5.45 -7.49 5.16
CA GLN A 28 -6.76 -7.82 4.62
C GLN A 28 -7.06 -6.94 3.41
N ARG A 29 -7.78 -7.50 2.46
CA ARG A 29 -8.29 -6.82 1.27
C ARG A 29 -9.81 -6.93 1.27
N TYR A 30 -10.51 -5.89 0.84
CA TYR A 30 -11.97 -5.92 0.82
C TYR A 30 -12.47 -6.69 -0.42
N PHE A 31 -13.37 -7.65 -0.21
CA PHE A 31 -14.09 -8.37 -1.25
C PHE A 31 -15.52 -7.83 -1.30
N ASP A 32 -16.02 -7.45 -2.47
CA ASP A 32 -17.36 -6.83 -2.63
C ASP A 32 -18.49 -7.85 -2.84
N GLY A 33 -18.20 -9.15 -2.71
CA GLY A 33 -19.11 -10.25 -3.02
C GLY A 33 -18.94 -10.84 -4.43
N THR A 34 -18.22 -10.13 -5.32
CA THR A 34 -17.95 -10.58 -6.69
C THR A 34 -16.48 -10.45 -7.09
N THR A 35 -15.80 -9.40 -6.63
CA THR A 35 -14.39 -9.10 -6.94
C THR A 35 -13.65 -8.53 -5.72
N TRP A 36 -12.31 -8.64 -5.75
CA TRP A 36 -11.46 -7.99 -4.76
C TRP A 36 -11.27 -6.52 -5.13
N THR A 37 -11.59 -5.61 -4.22
CA THR A 37 -11.42 -4.17 -4.44
C THR A 37 -9.96 -3.77 -4.25
N SER A 38 -9.59 -2.54 -4.58
CA SER A 38 -8.25 -2.02 -4.29
C SER A 38 -8.06 -1.58 -2.83
N GLU A 39 -9.00 -1.84 -1.93
CA GLU A 39 -8.92 -1.38 -0.54
C GLU A 39 -8.18 -2.41 0.34
N TYR A 40 -7.29 -1.92 1.19
CA TYR A 40 -6.50 -2.73 2.12
C TYR A 40 -6.63 -2.20 3.54
N ALA A 41 -6.62 -3.11 4.51
CA ALA A 41 -6.62 -2.82 5.94
C ALA A 41 -5.78 -3.88 6.66
N PHE A 42 -5.29 -3.60 7.86
CA PHE A 42 -4.75 -4.66 8.72
C PHE A 42 -5.85 -5.19 9.64
N THR A 43 -5.72 -6.44 10.11
CA THR A 43 -6.51 -6.94 11.25
C THR A 43 -6.24 -6.04 12.45
N THR A 44 -7.10 -5.07 12.69
CA THR A 44 -7.19 -4.44 14.00
C THR A 44 -7.85 -5.47 14.92
N GLU A 45 -7.04 -6.31 15.57
CA GLU A 45 -7.54 -6.98 16.77
C GLU A 45 -7.94 -5.85 17.72
N ALA A 46 -9.25 -5.71 17.94
CA ALA A 46 -9.77 -4.74 18.90
C ALA A 46 -9.03 -4.99 20.22
N PRO A 47 -8.55 -3.94 20.90
CA PRO A 47 -7.88 -4.12 22.18
C PRO A 47 -8.85 -4.88 23.07
N HIS A 48 -8.48 -6.10 23.45
CA HIS A 48 -9.22 -6.86 24.44
C HIS A 48 -9.38 -5.96 25.66
N THR A 49 -10.59 -5.43 25.81
CA THR A 49 -11.00 -4.57 26.91
C THR A 49 -10.70 -5.29 28.20
N PHE A 50 -9.79 -4.73 28.99
CA PHE A 50 -9.57 -5.08 30.38
C PHE A 50 -10.88 -4.90 31.16
N ALA A 51 -11.66 -5.97 31.27
CA ALA A 51 -12.76 -6.09 32.20
C ALA A 51 -12.42 -7.18 33.24
N LYS A 52 -11.85 -6.70 34.36
CA LYS A 52 -12.09 -7.12 35.76
C LYS A 52 -11.94 -8.60 36.20
N GLU A 53 -10.78 -8.85 36.82
CA GLU A 53 -10.48 -9.60 38.07
C GLU A 53 -10.99 -11.04 38.37
N THR A 54 -10.04 -12.00 38.27
CA THR A 54 -9.54 -12.98 39.30
C THR A 54 -10.40 -14.17 39.78
N PRO A 55 -9.86 -15.19 40.52
CA PRO A 55 -8.47 -15.70 40.66
C PRO A 55 -8.34 -17.25 40.55
N ASN A 56 -7.16 -17.80 40.18
CA ASN A 56 -6.53 -18.91 40.95
C ASN A 56 -5.10 -19.31 40.48
N LYS A 57 -4.16 -19.15 41.41
CA LYS A 57 -3.11 -20.09 41.87
C LYS A 57 -2.63 -21.22 40.94
N GLY A 58 -1.32 -21.27 40.69
CA GLY A 58 -0.65 -22.52 40.30
C GLY A 58 0.76 -22.42 39.70
N THR A 59 1.77 -22.18 40.55
CA THR A 59 3.14 -22.77 40.55
C THR A 59 4.02 -22.85 39.28
N SER A 60 5.27 -22.38 39.48
CA SER A 60 6.57 -22.85 38.93
C SER A 60 6.77 -22.77 37.41
N GLY A 61 7.85 -22.22 36.85
CA GLY A 61 9.20 -22.04 37.34
C GLY A 61 10.16 -22.51 36.22
N LYS A 62 11.14 -21.66 35.90
CA LYS A 62 12.35 -21.89 35.07
C LYS A 62 12.28 -21.50 33.59
N ALA A 63 13.09 -20.49 33.31
CA ALA A 63 13.64 -20.13 32.02
C ALA A 63 14.67 -21.16 31.51
N ALA A 64 14.87 -21.09 30.18
CA ALA A 64 16.16 -21.05 29.48
C ALA A 64 16.61 -22.26 28.64
N VAL A 65 17.24 -21.88 27.51
CA VAL A 65 18.22 -22.60 26.64
C VAL A 65 17.55 -23.50 25.57
N ALA A 66 17.83 -23.41 24.26
CA ALA A 66 19.12 -23.25 23.61
C ALA A 66 19.06 -22.62 22.21
N LEU A 67 19.97 -21.66 22.01
CA LEU A 67 20.52 -21.17 20.76
C LEU A 67 21.59 -22.18 20.28
N ALA A 68 21.45 -22.85 19.12
CA ALA A 68 22.58 -23.46 18.37
C ALA A 68 22.09 -24.35 17.19
N ALA A 69 21.79 -23.78 16.02
CA ALA A 69 21.74 -24.55 14.76
C ALA A 69 21.89 -23.69 13.47
N LEU A 70 22.34 -22.44 13.57
CA LEU A 70 22.31 -21.47 12.45
C LEU A 70 23.70 -21.12 11.88
N CYS A 71 24.77 -21.77 12.31
CA CYS A 71 26.13 -21.48 11.82
C CYS A 71 26.70 -22.50 10.81
N ALA A 72 25.97 -23.59 10.49
CA ALA A 72 26.51 -24.65 9.62
C ALA A 72 25.92 -24.70 8.19
N LEU A 73 24.86 -23.95 7.88
CA LEU A 73 24.22 -24.00 6.55
C LEU A 73 24.62 -22.87 5.59
N VAL A 74 25.28 -21.81 6.09
CA VAL A 74 25.64 -20.63 5.29
C VAL A 74 26.95 -20.82 4.51
N LEU A 75 27.68 -21.91 4.73
CA LEU A 75 28.99 -22.18 4.08
C LEU A 75 28.94 -23.12 2.87
N LEU A 76 27.77 -23.57 2.38
CA LEU A 76 27.71 -24.64 1.35
C LEU A 76 26.98 -24.34 0.02
N VAL A 77 26.60 -23.10 -0.30
CA VAL A 77 25.99 -22.80 -1.63
C VAL A 77 26.80 -21.80 -2.47
N PHE A 78 28.02 -21.45 -2.06
CA PHE A 78 28.89 -20.52 -2.79
C PHE A 78 29.70 -21.11 -3.97
N ILE A 79 29.31 -22.22 -4.59
CA ILE A 79 30.04 -22.76 -5.75
C ILE A 79 29.06 -23.34 -6.79
N GLY A 80 28.89 -22.65 -7.94
CA GLY A 80 28.30 -23.29 -9.11
C GLY A 80 27.79 -22.42 -10.27
N LYS A 81 28.69 -21.72 -10.97
CA LYS A 81 28.65 -21.37 -12.43
C LYS A 81 27.49 -20.48 -12.96
N THR A 82 27.73 -19.19 -13.26
CA THR A 82 28.34 -18.64 -14.51
C THR A 82 27.74 -19.16 -15.82
N TRP A 83 26.83 -18.38 -16.43
CA TRP A 83 26.68 -18.26 -17.87
C TRP A 83 26.35 -16.81 -18.23
N VAL A 84 27.30 -16.16 -18.90
CA VAL A 84 27.14 -14.95 -19.72
C VAL A 84 27.31 -15.43 -21.16
N PHE A 85 26.43 -15.01 -22.08
CA PHE A 85 26.78 -14.63 -23.46
C PHE A 85 25.62 -13.82 -24.09
N ASP A 86 26.01 -12.81 -24.85
CA ASP A 86 25.24 -11.68 -25.43
C ASP A 86 25.19 -11.83 -27.00
N PRO A 87 24.92 -10.81 -27.85
CA PRO A 87 23.69 -10.50 -28.62
C PRO A 87 23.77 -10.62 -30.17
N LYS A 88 22.62 -10.45 -30.87
CA LYS A 88 22.44 -9.74 -32.18
C LYS A 88 20.92 -9.62 -32.51
N LYS A 89 20.26 -8.47 -32.79
CA LYS A 89 20.33 -7.48 -33.91
C LYS A 89 20.15 -8.12 -35.30
N ASP A 90 19.29 -7.71 -36.25
CA ASP A 90 18.49 -6.50 -36.57
C ASP A 90 17.24 -6.96 -37.38
N SER A 91 16.13 -6.24 -37.56
CA SER A 91 15.97 -5.26 -38.66
C SER A 91 14.55 -4.67 -38.70
N LEU A 92 14.50 -3.37 -39.02
CA LEU A 92 13.32 -2.53 -39.28
C LEU A 92 12.52 -2.97 -40.53
N SER A 93 11.23 -2.63 -40.58
CA SER A 93 10.69 -1.55 -41.45
C SER A 93 9.15 -1.48 -41.41
N SER A 94 8.62 -0.30 -41.10
CA SER A 94 7.28 0.14 -41.53
C SER A 94 7.27 0.47 -43.02
N PRO A 95 6.09 0.57 -43.66
CA PRO A 95 5.69 1.91 -44.09
C PRO A 95 4.21 2.23 -43.84
N SER A 96 3.98 3.54 -43.71
CA SER A 96 2.70 4.25 -43.65
C SER A 96 2.07 4.38 -45.05
N SER A 97 0.74 4.41 -45.14
CA SER A 97 -0.06 5.19 -46.12
C SER A 97 -1.56 5.17 -45.77
N SER A 98 -2.15 6.34 -45.56
CA SER A 98 -3.58 6.69 -45.83
C SER A 98 -3.62 7.47 -47.17
N PRO A 99 -4.74 8.01 -47.74
CA PRO A 99 -6.16 8.11 -47.31
C PRO A 99 -7.23 7.94 -48.47
N ALA A 100 -8.54 8.11 -48.16
CA ALA A 100 -9.64 8.71 -49.00
C ALA A 100 -11.00 8.52 -48.27
N MET A 101 -11.69 9.57 -47.75
CA MET A 101 -12.76 10.41 -48.36
C MET A 101 -13.96 9.57 -48.89
N GLU A 102 -15.25 9.80 -48.59
CA GLU A 102 -16.03 11.04 -48.46
C GLU A 102 -17.50 10.71 -48.02
N GLY A 103 -18.17 11.61 -47.28
CA GLY A 103 -19.65 11.76 -47.30
C GLY A 103 -20.38 11.83 -45.93
N PRO A 104 -21.38 12.71 -45.73
CA PRO A 104 -21.51 13.54 -44.52
C PRO A 104 -22.79 13.36 -43.68
N ALA A 105 -22.71 13.55 -42.36
CA ALA A 105 -23.84 13.97 -41.50
C ALA A 105 -23.33 14.60 -40.19
N VAL A 106 -23.91 15.73 -39.79
CA VAL A 106 -23.64 16.50 -38.56
C VAL A 106 -25.01 16.75 -37.89
N PRO A 107 -25.19 16.87 -36.56
CA PRO A 107 -24.51 16.26 -35.40
C PRO A 107 -25.53 15.52 -34.47
N PRO A 108 -25.07 14.94 -33.34
CA PRO A 108 -25.46 15.54 -32.06
C PRO A 108 -24.23 16.06 -31.29
N GLN A 109 -24.42 17.20 -30.63
CA GLN A 109 -23.52 17.72 -29.60
C GLN A 109 -23.38 16.68 -28.49
N ASP A 110 -22.28 15.93 -28.48
CA ASP A 110 -21.82 15.23 -27.28
C ASP A 110 -20.84 16.12 -26.53
N ALA A 111 -21.10 16.23 -25.23
CA ALA A 111 -20.43 17.10 -24.29
C ALA A 111 -18.89 16.99 -24.36
N PRO A 112 -18.14 18.07 -24.04
CA PRO A 112 -16.70 17.97 -23.87
C PRO A 112 -16.39 16.85 -22.88
N SER A 113 -15.62 15.86 -23.32
CA SER A 113 -15.11 14.81 -22.44
C SER A 113 -14.26 15.50 -21.37
N THR A 114 -14.82 15.70 -20.19
CA THR A 114 -14.06 16.06 -19.00
C THR A 114 -12.92 15.04 -18.90
N PRO A 115 -11.64 15.47 -18.82
CA PRO A 115 -10.53 14.56 -18.66
C PRO A 115 -10.84 13.62 -17.49
N ALA A 116 -10.65 12.31 -17.70
CA ALA A 116 -10.73 11.36 -16.61
C ALA A 116 -9.85 11.89 -15.47
N GLY A 117 -10.46 12.13 -14.31
CA GLY A 117 -9.74 12.66 -13.14
C GLY A 117 -8.53 11.79 -12.80
N PRO A 118 -7.57 12.32 -12.03
CA PRO A 118 -6.38 11.56 -11.63
C PRO A 118 -6.79 10.21 -11.04
N LYS A 119 -6.11 9.13 -11.45
CA LYS A 119 -6.37 7.79 -10.90
C LYS A 119 -6.06 7.80 -9.40
N ARG A 120 -7.05 7.43 -8.57
CA ARG A 120 -6.87 7.29 -7.12
C ARG A 120 -5.85 6.17 -6.82
N PRO A 121 -4.87 6.40 -5.93
CA PRO A 121 -3.97 5.35 -5.45
C PRO A 121 -4.74 4.21 -4.78
N ASP A 122 -4.35 2.98 -5.11
CA ASP A 122 -4.94 1.77 -4.51
C ASP A 122 -4.61 1.71 -3.02
N GLY A 123 -5.56 1.30 -2.18
CA GLY A 123 -5.36 1.08 -0.75
C GLY A 123 -5.32 2.33 0.12
N VAL A 124 -5.68 3.49 -0.45
CA VAL A 124 -5.62 4.78 0.25
C VAL A 124 -7.02 5.33 0.48
N THR A 125 -7.33 5.61 1.75
CA THR A 125 -8.53 6.32 2.17
C THR A 125 -8.22 7.81 2.30
N PHE A 126 -8.98 8.64 1.59
CA PHE A 126 -8.88 10.11 1.65
C PHE A 126 -10.09 10.70 2.37
N THR A 127 -9.85 11.51 3.38
CA THR A 127 -10.89 12.25 4.12
C THR A 127 -10.52 13.73 4.16
N LEU A 128 -11.47 14.62 3.89
CA LEU A 128 -11.26 16.06 4.04
C LEU A 128 -11.75 16.50 5.42
N ALA A 129 -10.84 16.96 6.26
CA ALA A 129 -11.12 17.49 7.59
C ALA A 129 -11.03 19.03 7.60
N PRO A 130 -11.86 19.76 8.36
CA PRO A 130 -11.69 21.19 8.57
C PRO A 130 -10.38 21.49 9.33
N GLY A 131 -9.59 22.43 8.82
CA GLY A 131 -8.36 22.90 9.47
C GLY A 131 -8.38 24.41 9.72
N PRO A 132 -7.50 24.92 10.61
CA PRO A 132 -7.45 26.34 10.98
C PRO A 132 -7.15 27.27 9.80
N ASN A 133 -6.47 26.75 8.77
CA ASN A 133 -6.06 27.49 7.57
C ASN A 133 -6.79 27.03 6.30
N GLY A 134 -7.90 26.30 6.45
CA GLY A 134 -8.63 25.63 5.35
C GLY A 134 -8.60 24.11 5.49
N GLY A 135 -9.35 23.40 4.64
CA GLY A 135 -9.50 21.94 4.71
C GLY A 135 -8.15 21.21 4.60
N VAL A 136 -7.94 20.20 5.43
CA VAL A 136 -6.77 19.32 5.44
C VAL A 136 -7.19 17.96 4.90
N VAL A 137 -6.44 17.42 3.95
CA VAL A 137 -6.71 16.09 3.41
C VAL A 137 -5.93 15.06 4.22
N ASP A 138 -6.64 14.20 4.94
CA ASP A 138 -6.08 13.03 5.60
C ASP A 138 -6.08 11.84 4.63
N ALA A 139 -4.89 11.41 4.22
CA ALA A 139 -4.66 10.23 3.42
C ALA A 139 -4.11 9.11 4.31
N ARG A 140 -4.81 7.98 4.38
CA ARG A 140 -4.42 6.83 5.21
C ARG A 140 -4.23 5.59 4.36
N PHE A 141 -3.13 4.87 4.57
CA PHE A 141 -2.83 3.63 3.85
C PHE A 141 -2.12 2.61 4.71
N ALA A 142 -2.24 1.34 4.33
CA ALA A 142 -1.49 0.24 4.90
C ALA A 142 -0.14 0.11 4.19
N ILE A 143 0.97 0.24 4.92
CA ILE A 143 2.30 -0.01 4.36
C ILE A 143 2.43 -1.51 4.12
N ARG A 144 2.58 -1.89 2.85
CA ARG A 144 2.73 -3.29 2.46
C ARG A 144 4.03 -3.86 2.99
N ASP A 145 3.90 -5.01 3.65
CA ASP A 145 5.03 -5.84 4.01
C ASP A 145 5.54 -6.56 2.76
N ASN A 146 6.83 -6.43 2.48
CA ASN A 146 7.47 -6.82 1.24
C ASN A 146 8.75 -7.59 1.55
N TYR A 147 9.32 -8.28 0.57
CA TYR A 147 10.40 -9.27 0.78
C TYR A 147 11.65 -8.74 1.51
N THR A 148 11.91 -7.44 1.51
CA THR A 148 13.03 -6.83 2.24
C THR A 148 12.63 -5.50 2.86
N GLU A 149 13.25 -5.12 3.98
CA GLU A 149 13.05 -3.81 4.63
C GLU A 149 13.19 -2.63 3.65
N ARG A 150 14.18 -2.71 2.75
CA ARG A 150 14.39 -1.68 1.72
C ARG A 150 13.19 -1.55 0.80
N MET A 151 12.60 -2.67 0.36
CA MET A 151 11.43 -2.65 -0.52
C MET A 151 10.18 -2.15 0.20
N ILE A 152 10.05 -2.42 1.52
CA ILE A 152 8.98 -1.86 2.35
C ILE A 152 9.09 -0.33 2.40
N LYS A 153 10.28 0.19 2.77
CA LYS A 153 10.54 1.63 2.82
C LYS A 153 10.35 2.31 1.47
N ASP A 154 10.94 1.75 0.40
CA ASP A 154 10.86 2.30 -0.95
C ASP A 154 9.44 2.20 -1.54
N GLY A 155 8.67 1.20 -1.13
CA GLY A 155 7.25 1.07 -1.44
C GLY A 155 6.44 2.17 -0.78
N ALA A 156 6.55 2.32 0.54
CA ALA A 156 5.86 3.36 1.30
C ALA A 156 6.16 4.79 0.80
N ARG A 157 7.41 5.05 0.41
CA ARG A 157 7.82 6.33 -0.20
C ARG A 157 7.18 6.54 -1.58
N SER A 158 7.12 5.48 -2.39
CA SER A 158 6.44 5.54 -3.69
C SER A 158 4.95 5.83 -3.51
N ASP A 159 4.30 5.11 -2.60
CA ASP A 159 2.88 5.30 -2.28
C ASP A 159 2.65 6.73 -1.75
N THR A 160 3.56 7.28 -0.93
CA THR A 160 3.50 8.68 -0.49
C THR A 160 3.53 9.66 -1.67
N ILE A 161 4.41 9.47 -2.66
CA ILE A 161 4.49 10.33 -3.85
C ILE A 161 3.17 10.30 -4.63
N ASP A 162 2.63 9.10 -4.86
CA ASP A 162 1.38 8.92 -5.60
C ASP A 162 0.19 9.55 -4.86
N ILE A 163 0.14 9.40 -3.53
CA ILE A 163 -0.85 10.04 -2.65
C ILE A 163 -0.80 11.57 -2.78
N LEU A 164 0.38 12.16 -2.66
CA LEU A 164 0.54 13.62 -2.72
C LEU A 164 0.22 14.16 -4.12
N LYS A 165 0.61 13.44 -5.18
CA LYS A 165 0.28 13.79 -6.58
C LYS A 165 -1.24 13.77 -6.80
N TYR A 166 -1.92 12.72 -6.34
CA TYR A 166 -3.38 12.61 -6.42
C TYR A 166 -4.08 13.67 -5.59
N ALA A 167 -3.64 13.90 -4.34
CA ALA A 167 -4.26 14.86 -3.43
C ALA A 167 -4.16 16.29 -3.98
N LYS A 168 -3.01 16.67 -4.52
CA LYS A 168 -2.81 17.97 -5.19
C LYS A 168 -3.78 18.18 -6.34
N ALA A 169 -3.97 17.16 -7.17
CA ALA A 169 -4.84 17.25 -8.35
C ALA A 169 -6.34 17.21 -7.99
N THR A 170 -6.71 16.49 -6.93
CA THR A 170 -8.12 16.28 -6.54
C THR A 170 -8.63 17.33 -5.56
N TYR A 171 -7.74 17.85 -4.69
CA TYR A 171 -8.06 18.82 -3.64
C TYR A 171 -7.15 20.05 -3.74
N PRO A 172 -7.23 20.84 -4.83
CA PRO A 172 -6.37 22.01 -5.02
C PRO A 172 -6.56 23.07 -3.93
N ASP A 173 -7.74 23.11 -3.32
CA ASP A 173 -8.11 24.04 -2.25
C ASP A 173 -7.82 23.51 -0.83
N ALA A 174 -7.16 22.36 -0.70
CA ALA A 174 -6.70 21.88 0.60
C ALA A 174 -5.50 22.71 1.08
N SER A 175 -5.47 23.07 2.37
CA SER A 175 -4.38 23.84 2.99
C SER A 175 -3.14 22.96 3.23
N ALA A 176 -3.36 21.68 3.50
CA ALA A 176 -2.33 20.67 3.69
C ALA A 176 -2.86 19.27 3.38
N VAL A 177 -1.93 18.34 3.19
CA VAL A 177 -2.17 16.91 3.09
C VAL A 177 -1.40 16.22 4.22
N ASN A 178 -2.11 15.44 5.04
CA ASN A 178 -1.52 14.58 6.04
C ASN A 178 -1.53 13.14 5.55
N VAL A 179 -0.37 12.47 5.54
CA VAL A 179 -0.20 11.11 5.04
C VAL A 179 0.16 10.19 6.18
N GLN A 180 -0.70 9.24 6.48
CA GLN A 180 -0.50 8.24 7.52
C GLN A 180 -0.36 6.84 6.93
N GLY A 181 0.77 6.20 7.22
CA GLY A 181 1.04 4.82 6.85
C GLY A 181 1.09 3.94 8.10
N THR A 182 0.31 2.86 8.13
CA THR A 182 0.32 1.89 9.23
C THR A 182 1.15 0.66 8.87
N PHE A 183 1.79 0.05 9.87
CA PHE A 183 2.58 -1.17 9.68
C PHE A 183 2.42 -2.12 10.88
N PRO A 184 2.30 -3.44 10.65
CA PRO A 184 2.28 -4.44 11.70
C PRO A 184 3.66 -4.55 12.35
N MET A 185 3.71 -4.51 13.67
CA MET A 185 4.94 -4.70 14.42
C MET A 185 4.79 -5.85 15.39
N THR A 186 5.79 -6.72 15.41
CA THR A 186 5.86 -7.86 16.34
C THR A 186 6.75 -7.50 17.51
N ASP A 187 6.23 -7.63 18.73
CA ASP A 187 6.99 -7.42 19.95
C ASP A 187 7.96 -8.59 20.24
N PRO A 188 8.89 -8.46 21.22
CA PRO A 188 9.81 -9.54 21.57
C PRO A 188 9.15 -10.83 22.06
N TYR A 189 7.86 -10.79 22.39
CA TYR A 189 7.06 -11.93 22.83
C TYR A 189 6.27 -12.57 21.67
N GLY A 190 6.35 -12.02 20.46
CA GLY A 190 5.68 -12.55 19.27
C GLY A 190 4.27 -11.98 19.02
N ASN A 191 3.80 -11.00 19.80
CA ASN A 191 2.48 -10.40 19.56
C ASN A 191 2.59 -9.35 18.46
N THR A 192 1.68 -9.41 17.47
CA THR A 192 1.65 -8.45 16.35
C THR A 192 0.54 -7.44 16.57
N SER A 193 0.87 -6.15 16.46
CA SER A 193 -0.10 -5.05 16.50
C SER A 193 0.20 -4.02 15.42
N THR A 194 -0.86 -3.45 14.85
CA THR A 194 -0.74 -2.43 13.80
C THR A 194 -0.53 -1.06 14.44
N GLN A 195 0.54 -0.37 14.04
CA GLN A 195 0.88 0.96 14.54
C GLN A 195 1.04 1.96 13.38
N VAL A 196 0.91 3.25 13.68
CA VAL A 196 1.22 4.32 12.71
C VAL A 196 2.74 4.39 12.58
N ALA A 197 3.25 3.97 11.43
CA ALA A 197 4.67 3.94 11.13
C ALA A 197 5.19 5.27 10.59
N ILE A 198 4.34 5.99 9.86
CA ILE A 198 4.61 7.33 9.36
C ILE A 198 3.36 8.21 9.53
N ASP A 199 3.58 9.46 9.90
CA ASP A 199 2.59 10.54 9.92
C ASP A 199 3.29 11.76 9.34
N LEU A 200 2.92 12.20 8.14
CA LEU A 200 3.68 13.16 7.35
C LEU A 200 2.78 14.28 6.88
N THR A 201 3.08 15.52 7.26
CA THR A 201 2.30 16.69 6.83
C THR A 201 3.04 17.46 5.74
N TYR A 202 2.32 17.77 4.66
CA TYR A 202 2.77 18.66 3.59
C TYR A 202 1.75 19.78 3.38
N SER A 203 2.17 21.01 3.61
CA SER A 203 1.42 22.21 3.29
C SER A 203 1.23 22.35 1.77
N ARG A 204 0.21 23.11 1.38
CA ARG A 204 0.01 23.48 -0.04
C ARG A 204 1.26 24.09 -0.66
N GLU A 205 1.91 25.01 0.06
CA GLU A 205 3.12 25.67 -0.40
C GLU A 205 4.25 24.69 -0.71
N THR A 206 4.41 23.67 0.12
CA THR A 206 5.38 22.60 -0.09
C THR A 206 4.97 21.74 -1.29
N LEU A 207 3.69 21.35 -1.40
CA LEU A 207 3.16 20.62 -2.55
C LEU A 207 3.31 21.37 -3.89
N ASP A 208 3.31 22.69 -3.87
CA ASP A 208 3.54 23.54 -5.06
C ASP A 208 5.01 23.59 -5.48
N LYS A 209 5.94 23.36 -4.55
CA LYS A 209 7.39 23.32 -4.83
C LYS A 209 7.87 21.95 -5.31
N ILE A 210 7.12 20.88 -5.06
CA ILE A 210 7.51 19.52 -5.42
C ILE A 210 7.40 19.32 -6.94
N ASN A 211 8.52 19.00 -7.57
CA ASN A 211 8.53 18.43 -8.91
C ASN A 211 8.27 16.91 -8.83
N PHE A 212 7.02 16.50 -8.99
CA PHE A 212 6.60 15.09 -8.88
C PHE A 212 7.23 14.16 -9.93
N ASP A 213 7.74 14.69 -11.04
CA ASP A 213 8.40 13.87 -12.07
C ASP A 213 9.90 13.68 -11.78
N GLY A 214 10.47 14.44 -10.84
CA GLY A 214 11.90 14.40 -10.50
C GLY A 214 12.22 14.15 -9.02
N VAL A 215 11.23 14.17 -8.13
CA VAL A 215 11.44 13.94 -6.69
C VAL A 215 11.89 12.51 -6.42
N THR A 216 12.95 12.36 -5.64
CA THR A 216 13.43 11.02 -5.27
C THR A 216 12.61 10.45 -4.12
N LYS A 217 12.50 9.12 -4.07
CA LYS A 217 11.86 8.41 -2.95
C LYS A 217 12.47 8.78 -1.61
N LYS A 218 13.79 8.97 -1.54
CA LYS A 218 14.46 9.32 -0.28
C LYS A 218 14.12 10.76 0.16
N SER A 219 14.10 11.70 -0.78
CA SER A 219 13.86 13.11 -0.46
C SER A 219 12.41 13.40 -0.05
N ILE A 220 11.43 12.60 -0.49
CA ILE A 220 10.01 12.94 -0.25
C ILE A 220 9.70 13.09 1.23
N TRP A 221 10.22 12.23 2.10
CA TRP A 221 10.00 12.33 3.53
C TRP A 221 10.85 13.41 4.20
N GLU A 222 12.00 13.79 3.63
CA GLU A 222 12.86 14.85 4.17
C GLU A 222 12.27 16.25 3.98
N ILE A 223 11.48 16.44 2.91
CA ILE A 223 10.85 17.73 2.60
C ILE A 223 9.48 17.89 3.25
N ARG A 224 9.07 16.98 4.14
CA ARG A 224 7.85 17.12 4.94
C ARG A 224 7.96 18.36 5.82
N ASP A 225 6.85 19.05 6.04
CA ASP A 225 6.84 20.22 6.92
C ASP A 225 6.83 19.81 8.40
N SER A 226 6.19 18.68 8.71
CA SER A 226 6.15 18.12 10.06
C SER A 226 5.73 16.65 10.06
N GLY A 227 5.71 16.06 11.26
CA GLY A 227 5.26 14.69 11.50
C GLY A 227 6.37 13.73 11.91
N THR A 228 6.03 12.45 12.05
CA THR A 228 6.88 11.41 12.61
C THR A 228 7.13 10.28 11.61
N VAL A 229 8.32 9.69 11.71
CA VAL A 229 8.69 8.45 11.03
C VAL A 229 9.25 7.55 12.12
N LEU A 230 8.73 6.34 12.27
CA LEU A 230 9.29 5.40 13.23
C LEU A 230 10.74 5.06 12.85
N PRO A 231 11.66 4.86 13.80
CA PRO A 231 13.08 4.60 13.51
C PRO A 231 13.31 3.46 12.53
N ALA A 232 12.47 2.41 12.57
CA ALA A 232 12.52 1.30 11.63
C ALA A 232 12.33 1.73 10.17
N PHE A 233 11.69 2.88 9.91
CA PHE A 233 11.39 3.45 8.60
C PHE A 233 12.33 4.61 8.20
N GLU A 234 13.24 5.03 9.07
CA GLU A 234 14.16 6.13 8.78
C GLU A 234 15.07 5.84 7.55
N PRO A 235 15.52 6.90 6.84
CA PRO A 235 16.23 6.83 5.56
C PRO A 235 17.73 6.54 5.57
#